data_AF-A0AAN9AL72-F1
#
_entry.id   AF-A0AAN9AL72-F1
#
_cell.length_a   1.000
_cell.length_b   1.000
_cell.length_c   1.000
_cell.angle_alpha   90.00
_cell.angle_beta   90.00
_cell.angle_gamma   90.00
#
_symmetry.space_group_name_H-M   'P 1'
#
loop_
_entity.id
_entity.type
_entity.pdbx_description
1 polymer ?
#
loop_
_entity_poly.entity_id
_entity_poly.type
_entity_poly.pdbx_seq_one_letter_code
_entity_poly.pdbx_strand_id
1 'polypeptide(L)'
;MEIKFMSTLLLCLLWMSAASSPLQPDHHKARRFSGGANESVTVTINLQQSVSTIGPHFVGVTIDSRRVWERWDSLDFTSKKVQNMARALTPTYFRLGGTMADAMTYVLGSATDLPESTVALNHSKFNMTEDQWVTVNEFSRTVGWDFIMDLNALKRNADGSWNPDNARQLLQFSADRNYTIAGFELGNEYESYQSVFNTTLSPGQLSKDMVTLQSLLAEFPQYYSAFIVGPESGDGDPAHFRG
;
A
#
# COMPACT_ATOMS: atom_id res chain seq x y z
N MET A 1 -11.47 -33.47 8.72
CA MET A 1 -11.95 -32.21 8.13
C MET A 1 -10.84 -31.19 8.34
N GLU A 2 -9.90 -31.14 7.40
CA GLU A 2 -8.71 -30.27 7.49
C GLU A 2 -9.09 -28.83 7.15
N ILE A 3 -8.82 -27.91 8.08
CA ILE A 3 -8.99 -26.48 7.89
C ILE A 3 -7.63 -25.94 7.44
N LYS A 4 -7.44 -25.74 6.13
CA LYS A 4 -6.32 -24.98 5.58
C LYS A 4 -6.68 -23.49 5.58
N PHE A 5 -6.31 -22.77 6.63
CA PHE A 5 -6.21 -21.31 6.57
C PHE A 5 -4.87 -20.98 5.88
N MET A 6 -4.91 -20.59 4.61
CA MET A 6 -3.74 -20.04 3.93
C MET A 6 -3.43 -18.65 4.51
N SER A 7 -2.40 -18.64 5.34
CA SER A 7 -1.50 -17.54 5.64
C SER A 7 -1.30 -16.60 4.44
N THR A 8 -1.74 -15.35 4.53
CA THR A 8 -0.91 -14.13 4.34
C THR A 8 -1.73 -12.91 4.76
N LEU A 9 -1.61 -12.49 6.01
CA LEU A 9 -1.87 -11.10 6.41
C LEU A 9 -0.50 -10.55 6.78
N LEU A 10 0.11 -9.77 5.89
CA LEU A 10 1.41 -9.16 6.16
C LEU A 10 1.13 -7.87 6.95
N LEU A 11 1.40 -7.90 8.26
CA LEU A 11 1.53 -6.67 9.04
C LEU A 11 2.80 -5.97 8.54
N CYS A 12 2.65 -4.88 7.79
CA CYS A 12 3.76 -3.98 7.52
C CYS A 12 3.73 -2.85 8.54
N LEU A 13 4.82 -2.72 9.31
CA LEU A 13 5.11 -1.54 10.11
C LEU A 13 5.69 -0.48 9.16
N LEU A 14 4.94 0.57 8.87
CA LEU A 14 5.45 1.76 8.17
C LEU A 14 6.53 2.40 9.06
N TRP A 15 7.78 2.41 8.57
CA TRP A 15 8.91 3.03 9.25
C TRP A 15 8.85 4.56 9.06
N MET A 16 8.52 5.31 10.11
CA MET A 16 8.87 6.73 10.16
C MET A 16 10.31 6.87 10.64
N SER A 17 11.18 7.42 9.78
CA SER A 17 12.55 7.79 10.12
C SER A 17 12.57 8.92 11.15
N ALA A 18 12.73 8.56 12.42
CA ALA A 18 13.27 9.47 13.42
C ALA A 18 14.78 9.24 13.46
N ALA A 19 15.55 10.27 13.09
CA ALA A 19 17.00 10.25 13.07
C ALA A 19 17.56 9.85 14.44
N SER A 20 18.06 8.62 14.53
CA SER A 20 19.03 8.20 15.53
C SER A 20 20.10 7.36 14.83
N SER A 21 21.35 7.71 15.11
CA SER A 21 22.63 7.22 14.61
C SER A 21 22.66 5.80 14.00
N PRO A 22 23.47 5.55 12.96
CA PRO A 22 23.49 4.28 12.24
C PRO A 22 23.94 3.14 13.17
N LEU A 23 23.01 2.26 13.52
CA LEU A 23 23.35 0.94 14.01
C LEU A 23 23.84 0.12 12.81
N GLN A 24 25.13 -0.20 12.79
CA GLN A 24 25.70 -1.14 11.83
C GLN A 24 24.97 -2.50 11.91
N PRO A 25 24.73 -3.18 10.77
CA PRO A 25 24.14 -4.51 10.76
C PRO A 25 25.20 -5.52 11.24
N ASP A 26 25.13 -5.84 12.52
CA ASP A 26 25.94 -6.88 13.12
C ASP A 26 25.35 -8.24 12.70
N HIS A 27 26.07 -9.00 11.88
CA HIS A 27 25.68 -10.32 11.40
C HIS A 27 25.68 -11.34 12.54
N HIS A 28 24.70 -11.26 13.44
CA HIS A 28 24.45 -12.28 14.45
C HIS A 28 23.72 -13.44 13.78
N LYS A 29 24.48 -14.47 13.41
CA LYS A 29 23.95 -15.83 13.27
C LYS A 29 23.02 -16.07 14.47
N ALA A 30 21.78 -16.49 14.22
CA ALA A 30 20.83 -16.84 15.28
C ALA A 30 21.49 -17.86 16.23
N ARG A 31 22.06 -17.35 17.33
CA ARG A 31 22.63 -18.16 18.39
C ARG A 31 21.43 -18.87 18.99
N ARG A 32 21.33 -20.18 18.78
CA ARG A 32 20.45 -21.01 19.59
C ARG A 32 20.83 -20.73 21.04
N PHE A 33 19.90 -20.15 21.81
CA PHE A 33 20.05 -20.05 23.25
C PHE A 33 20.13 -21.47 23.79
N SER A 34 21.36 -21.91 24.07
CA SER A 34 21.64 -23.14 24.82
C SER A 34 21.60 -22.85 26.32
N GLY A 35 20.61 -22.09 26.77
CA GLY A 35 20.45 -21.71 28.17
C GLY A 35 19.84 -22.88 28.93
N GLY A 36 20.59 -23.43 29.88
CA GLY A 36 20.04 -24.35 30.87
C GLY A 36 18.91 -23.68 31.65
N ALA A 37 18.02 -24.48 32.25
CA ALA A 37 16.72 -24.06 32.79
C ALA A 37 16.72 -23.02 33.93
N ASN A 38 17.81 -22.29 34.21
CA ASN A 38 17.97 -21.37 35.34
C ASN A 38 18.95 -20.20 35.07
N GLU A 39 19.05 -19.68 33.84
CA GLU A 39 19.82 -18.44 33.61
C GLU A 39 19.01 -17.20 34.01
N SER A 40 19.53 -16.43 34.97
CA SER A 40 18.94 -15.15 35.40
C SER A 40 19.40 -14.00 34.51
N VAL A 41 18.47 -13.17 34.05
CA VAL A 41 18.72 -11.98 33.24
C VAL A 41 18.26 -10.74 34.00
N THR A 42 19.09 -9.70 34.05
CA THR A 42 18.73 -8.41 34.62
C THR A 42 18.14 -7.51 33.54
N VAL A 43 16.91 -7.03 33.74
CA VAL A 43 16.24 -6.07 32.87
C VAL A 43 16.25 -4.70 33.55
N THR A 44 16.84 -3.70 32.90
CA THR A 44 16.83 -2.31 33.37
C THR A 44 15.80 -1.51 32.56
N ILE A 45 14.82 -0.92 33.24
CA ILE A 45 13.76 -0.12 32.63
C ILE A 45 14.04 1.36 32.95
N ASN A 46 14.19 2.20 31.92
CA ASN A 46 14.28 3.65 32.08
C ASN A 46 12.91 4.28 31.76
N LEU A 47 12.32 4.99 32.73
CA LEU A 47 11.04 5.68 32.61
C LEU A 47 11.17 7.22 32.56
N GLN A 48 12.40 7.75 32.54
CA GLN A 48 12.67 9.20 32.59
C GLN A 48 12.43 9.89 31.24
N GLN A 49 12.52 9.13 30.15
CA GLN A 49 12.37 9.65 28.80
C GLN A 49 11.77 8.57 27.89
N SER A 50 10.81 8.97 27.05
CA SER A 50 10.35 8.12 25.95
C SER A 50 11.36 8.18 24.80
N VAL A 51 11.67 7.03 24.21
CA VAL A 51 12.50 6.95 23.00
C VAL A 51 11.72 7.46 21.78
N SER A 52 10.42 7.17 21.71
CA SER A 52 9.54 7.61 20.63
C SER A 52 8.07 7.59 21.07
N THR A 53 7.22 8.37 20.41
CA THR A 53 5.77 8.33 20.58
C THR A 53 5.16 7.82 19.29
N ILE A 54 4.36 6.76 19.39
CA ILE A 54 3.67 6.17 18.25
C ILE A 54 2.23 6.68 18.17
N GLY A 55 1.72 6.82 16.94
CA GLY A 55 0.34 7.22 16.69
C GLY A 55 -0.67 6.09 16.88
N PRO A 56 -1.97 6.40 16.88
CA PRO A 56 -3.03 5.40 17.01
C PRO A 56 -3.01 4.35 15.89
N HIS A 57 -2.57 4.71 14.68
CA HIS A 57 -2.47 3.83 13.50
C HIS A 57 -1.12 3.11 13.37
N PHE A 58 -0.37 2.95 14.47
CA PHE A 58 0.98 2.36 14.43
C PHE A 58 1.01 0.95 13.82
N VAL A 59 -0.03 0.17 14.06
CA VAL A 59 -0.20 -1.13 13.41
C VAL A 59 -0.99 -0.91 12.12
N GLY A 60 -0.36 -1.21 10.98
CA GLY A 60 -0.96 -1.17 9.65
C GLY A 60 -1.24 -2.56 9.08
N VAL A 61 -2.18 -2.64 8.14
CA VAL A 61 -2.50 -3.85 7.37
C VAL A 61 -2.32 -3.57 5.89
N THR A 62 -1.76 -4.53 5.17
CA THR A 62 -1.66 -4.48 3.71
C THR A 62 -2.48 -5.60 3.09
N ILE A 63 -3.13 -5.32 1.97
CA ILE A 63 -3.67 -6.36 1.09
C ILE A 63 -3.09 -6.13 -0.30
N ASP A 64 -2.49 -7.17 -0.85
CA ASP A 64 -1.92 -7.17 -2.19
C ASP A 64 -3.04 -7.08 -3.24
N SER A 65 -2.93 -6.10 -4.13
CA SER A 65 -3.89 -5.79 -5.19
C SER A 65 -4.12 -6.98 -6.14
N ARG A 66 -3.08 -7.75 -6.46
CA ARG A 66 -3.19 -8.97 -7.27
C ARG A 66 -4.02 -10.02 -6.55
N ARG A 67 -3.82 -10.21 -5.24
CA ARG A 67 -4.60 -11.18 -4.45
C ARG A 67 -6.06 -10.80 -4.38
N VAL A 68 -6.37 -9.51 -4.22
CA VAL A 68 -7.77 -9.02 -4.29
C VAL A 68 -8.39 -9.40 -5.63
N TRP A 69 -7.68 -9.17 -6.73
CA TRP A 69 -8.16 -9.49 -8.07
C TRP A 69 -8.29 -11.00 -8.32
N GLU A 70 -7.24 -11.78 -8.09
CA GLU A 70 -7.21 -13.25 -8.35
C GLU A 70 -8.24 -14.03 -7.54
N ARG A 71 -8.62 -13.50 -6.36
CA ARG A 71 -9.44 -14.21 -5.39
C ARG A 71 -10.74 -13.50 -5.06
N TRP A 72 -11.15 -12.51 -5.87
CA TRP A 72 -12.31 -11.67 -5.61
C TRP A 72 -13.54 -12.50 -5.20
N ASP A 73 -13.87 -13.54 -5.96
CA ASP A 73 -15.04 -14.41 -5.72
C ASP A 73 -14.98 -15.19 -4.41
N SER A 74 -13.80 -15.32 -3.80
CA SER A 74 -13.60 -16.00 -2.51
C SER A 74 -13.41 -15.04 -1.33
N LEU A 75 -13.29 -13.74 -1.59
CA LEU A 75 -13.13 -12.71 -0.56
C LEU A 75 -14.51 -12.20 -0.11
N ASP A 76 -15.00 -12.75 0.99
CA ASP A 76 -16.24 -12.29 1.61
C ASP A 76 -15.97 -11.15 2.61
N PHE A 77 -16.00 -9.91 2.13
CA PHE A 77 -15.91 -8.70 2.95
C PHE A 77 -17.15 -8.49 3.87
N THR A 78 -18.24 -9.23 3.65
CA THR A 78 -19.44 -9.19 4.51
C THR A 78 -19.34 -10.16 5.71
N SER A 79 -18.37 -11.07 5.69
CA SER A 79 -18.15 -12.07 6.72
C SER A 79 -17.96 -11.43 8.09
N LYS A 80 -18.84 -11.77 9.04
CA LYS A 80 -18.72 -11.29 10.44
C LYS A 80 -17.44 -11.72 11.11
N LYS A 81 -16.88 -12.88 10.73
CA LYS A 81 -15.58 -13.34 11.23
C LYS A 81 -14.47 -12.40 10.76
N VAL A 82 -14.42 -12.07 9.47
CA VAL A 82 -13.42 -11.15 8.89
C VAL A 82 -13.58 -9.76 9.49
N GLN A 83 -14.80 -9.22 9.54
CA GLN A 83 -15.07 -7.91 10.13
C GLN A 83 -14.72 -7.83 11.62
N ASN A 84 -14.95 -8.90 12.41
CA ASN A 84 -14.56 -8.94 13.82
C ASN A 84 -13.04 -8.93 13.99
N MET A 85 -12.30 -9.69 13.18
CA MET A 85 -10.83 -9.69 13.20
C MET A 85 -10.27 -8.33 12.78
N ALA A 86 -10.86 -7.73 11.74
CA ALA A 86 -10.45 -6.43 11.26
C ALA A 86 -10.69 -5.32 12.31
N ARG A 87 -11.89 -5.30 12.92
CA ARG A 87 -12.22 -4.35 14.00
C ARG A 87 -11.30 -4.46 15.21
N ALA A 88 -10.70 -5.62 15.48
CA ALA A 88 -9.75 -5.78 16.58
C ALA A 88 -8.42 -5.03 16.34
N LEU A 89 -8.15 -4.62 15.10
CA LEU A 89 -6.97 -3.83 14.74
C LEU A 89 -7.27 -2.32 14.65
N THR A 90 -8.52 -1.90 14.85
CA THR A 90 -8.93 -0.49 14.74
C THR A 90 -8.41 0.35 15.92
N PRO A 91 -7.91 1.58 15.69
CA PRO A 91 -7.71 2.23 14.38
C PRO A 91 -6.45 1.71 13.66
N THR A 92 -6.53 1.49 12.35
CA THR A 92 -5.40 1.03 11.53
C THR A 92 -5.47 1.61 10.13
N TYR A 93 -4.30 1.83 9.54
CA TYR A 93 -4.21 2.06 8.11
C TYR A 93 -4.31 0.75 7.34
N PHE A 94 -5.15 0.75 6.32
CA PHE A 94 -5.28 -0.34 5.37
C PHE A 94 -4.76 0.10 4.00
N ARG A 95 -3.60 -0.43 3.60
CA ARG A 95 -3.00 -0.22 2.29
C ARG A 95 -3.49 -1.28 1.31
N LEU A 96 -4.08 -0.83 0.19
CA LEU A 96 -4.30 -1.66 -0.99
C LEU A 96 -3.27 -1.28 -2.06
N GLY A 97 -2.31 -2.16 -2.30
CA GLY A 97 -1.19 -1.85 -3.20
C GLY A 97 -0.34 -3.07 -3.54
N GLY A 98 0.97 -2.88 -3.61
CA GLY A 98 1.95 -3.91 -3.96
C GLY A 98 2.27 -3.91 -5.45
N THR A 99 3.21 -4.75 -5.88
CA THR A 99 3.80 -4.72 -7.23
C THR A 99 2.77 -4.56 -8.35
N MET A 100 1.64 -5.26 -8.27
CA MET A 100 0.62 -5.27 -9.31
C MET A 100 -0.31 -4.04 -9.32
N ALA A 101 -0.21 -3.11 -8.37
CA ALA A 101 -0.94 -1.84 -8.42
C ALA A 101 -0.62 -1.06 -9.70
N ASP A 102 0.63 -1.13 -10.16
CA ASP A 102 1.12 -0.53 -11.41
C ASP A 102 0.65 -1.25 -12.69
N ALA A 103 -0.10 -2.35 -12.56
CA ALA A 103 -0.79 -3.03 -13.66
C ALA A 103 -2.32 -2.95 -13.55
N MET A 104 -2.84 -2.28 -12.51
CA MET A 104 -4.27 -2.16 -12.25
C MET A 104 -4.87 -0.93 -12.98
N THR A 105 -6.10 -1.07 -13.46
CA THR A 105 -6.88 0.05 -14.03
C THR A 105 -8.25 0.11 -13.37
N TYR A 106 -8.67 1.30 -12.94
CA TYR A 106 -10.03 1.49 -12.43
C TYR A 106 -11.00 1.61 -13.61
N VAL A 107 -12.09 0.82 -13.58
CA VAL A 107 -13.12 0.83 -14.62
C VAL A 107 -14.47 1.16 -13.99
N LEU A 108 -14.99 2.34 -14.30
CA LEU A 108 -16.22 2.89 -13.75
C LEU A 108 -17.35 2.86 -14.80
N GLY A 109 -18.57 2.52 -14.38
CA GLY A 109 -19.73 2.36 -15.27
C GLY A 109 -19.66 1.16 -16.23
N SER A 110 -20.61 1.13 -17.18
CA SER A 110 -20.74 0.08 -18.21
C SER A 110 -19.73 0.24 -19.35
N ALA A 111 -18.46 0.53 -19.05
CA ALA A 111 -17.42 0.53 -20.06
C ALA A 111 -17.26 -0.91 -20.59
N THR A 112 -17.96 -1.21 -21.68
CA THR A 112 -17.96 -2.49 -22.40
C THR A 112 -16.60 -2.81 -23.02
N ASP A 113 -15.69 -1.83 -23.02
CA ASP A 113 -14.32 -1.98 -23.48
C ASP A 113 -13.40 -2.04 -22.26
N LEU A 114 -13.41 -3.19 -21.57
CA LEU A 114 -12.27 -3.55 -20.72
C LEU A 114 -11.07 -3.59 -21.65
N PRO A 115 -10.06 -2.69 -21.52
CA PRO A 115 -8.89 -2.78 -22.38
C PRO A 115 -8.28 -4.16 -22.17
N GLU A 116 -8.11 -4.87 -23.28
CA GLU A 116 -7.52 -6.19 -23.34
C GLU A 116 -6.25 -6.21 -22.47
N SER A 117 -6.11 -7.21 -21.60
CA SER A 117 -4.96 -7.34 -20.71
C SER A 117 -3.67 -7.44 -21.54
N THR A 118 -3.01 -6.31 -21.81
CA THR A 118 -1.69 -6.33 -22.42
C THR A 118 -0.71 -6.85 -21.38
N VAL A 119 -0.13 -8.01 -21.63
CA VAL A 119 0.79 -8.71 -20.72
C VAL A 119 2.06 -7.88 -20.53
N ALA A 120 2.38 -7.51 -19.29
CA ALA A 120 3.70 -7.01 -18.91
C ALA A 120 4.53 -8.21 -18.43
N LEU A 121 5.58 -8.63 -19.13
CA LEU A 121 6.49 -9.75 -18.78
C LEU A 121 5.89 -10.86 -17.88
N ASN A 122 4.86 -11.58 -18.36
CA ASN A 122 4.14 -12.67 -17.65
C ASN A 122 3.11 -12.25 -16.59
N HIS A 123 2.84 -10.95 -16.42
CA HIS A 123 1.82 -10.37 -15.56
C HIS A 123 0.71 -9.74 -16.41
N SER A 124 -0.53 -10.18 -16.18
CA SER A 124 -1.71 -9.64 -16.85
C SER A 124 -2.09 -8.30 -16.23
N LYS A 125 -2.32 -7.27 -17.06
CA LYS A 125 -3.03 -6.07 -16.61
C LYS A 125 -4.42 -6.47 -16.18
N PHE A 126 -4.93 -5.85 -15.12
CA PHE A 126 -6.24 -6.19 -14.60
C PHE A 126 -7.01 -4.96 -14.20
N ASN A 127 -8.31 -5.14 -14.07
CA ASN A 127 -9.23 -4.06 -13.80
C ASN A 127 -9.79 -4.20 -12.39
N MET A 128 -9.90 -3.08 -11.70
CA MET A 128 -10.73 -2.95 -10.50
C MET A 128 -12.03 -2.28 -10.90
N THR A 129 -13.14 -3.02 -10.81
CA THR A 129 -14.46 -2.53 -11.20
C THR A 129 -15.03 -1.58 -10.15
N GLU A 130 -16.05 -0.84 -10.56
CA GLU A 130 -16.87 -0.02 -9.66
C GLU A 130 -17.33 -0.78 -8.41
N ASP A 131 -17.95 -1.95 -8.59
CA ASP A 131 -18.48 -2.76 -7.47
C ASP A 131 -17.36 -3.23 -6.53
N GLN A 132 -16.20 -3.56 -7.09
CA GLN A 132 -15.03 -3.95 -6.31
C GLN A 132 -14.54 -2.79 -5.44
N TRP A 133 -14.43 -1.61 -6.04
CA TRP A 133 -14.03 -0.39 -5.34
C TRP A 133 -15.00 -0.01 -4.22
N VAL A 134 -16.31 -0.05 -4.50
CA VAL A 134 -17.37 0.17 -3.49
C VAL A 134 -17.24 -0.83 -2.34
N THR A 135 -17.10 -2.12 -2.65
CA THR A 135 -17.03 -3.18 -1.63
C THR A 135 -15.85 -2.99 -0.68
N VAL A 136 -14.67 -2.63 -1.21
CA VAL A 136 -13.46 -2.40 -0.39
C VAL A 136 -13.62 -1.16 0.51
N ASN A 137 -14.24 -0.09 0.01
CA ASN A 137 -14.47 1.12 0.79
C ASN A 137 -15.52 0.91 1.89
N GLU A 138 -16.63 0.24 1.57
CA GLU A 138 -17.67 -0.08 2.55
C GLU A 138 -17.16 -1.02 3.64
N PHE A 139 -16.30 -1.97 3.28
CA PHE A 139 -15.60 -2.79 4.27
C PHE A 139 -14.78 -1.92 5.23
N SER A 140 -13.90 -1.06 4.69
CA SER A 140 -13.01 -0.20 5.47
C SER A 140 -13.80 0.69 6.44
N ARG A 141 -14.88 1.33 5.96
CA ARG A 141 -15.83 2.09 6.80
C ARG A 141 -16.46 1.23 7.89
N THR A 142 -16.93 0.03 7.54
CA THR A 142 -17.60 -0.88 8.48
C THR A 142 -16.70 -1.32 9.62
N VAL A 143 -15.39 -1.48 9.35
CA VAL A 143 -14.42 -1.92 10.35
C VAL A 143 -13.69 -0.76 11.04
N GLY A 144 -13.85 0.48 10.54
CA GLY A 144 -13.18 1.66 11.07
C GLY A 144 -11.70 1.75 10.66
N TRP A 145 -11.37 1.28 9.46
CA TRP A 145 -10.02 1.35 8.91
C TRP A 145 -9.87 2.55 7.99
N ASP A 146 -8.72 3.20 8.06
CA ASP A 146 -8.36 4.35 7.24
C ASP A 146 -7.57 3.89 6.02
N PHE A 147 -8.08 4.18 4.83
CA PHE A 147 -7.59 3.60 3.58
C PHE A 147 -6.37 4.34 3.04
N ILE A 148 -5.34 3.60 2.60
CA ILE A 148 -4.20 4.08 1.82
C ILE A 148 -4.28 3.46 0.42
N MET A 149 -4.24 4.30 -0.61
CA MET A 149 -4.37 3.92 -2.01
C MET A 149 -3.03 3.98 -2.74
N ASP A 150 -2.63 2.88 -3.37
CA ASP A 150 -1.54 2.84 -4.35
C ASP A 150 -2.05 3.04 -5.78
N LEU A 151 -1.72 4.19 -6.37
CA LEU A 151 -2.11 4.55 -7.73
C LEU A 151 -1.10 4.03 -8.75
N ASN A 152 -1.60 3.56 -9.89
CA ASN A 152 -0.78 3.07 -10.99
C ASN A 152 0.10 4.19 -11.59
N ALA A 153 1.41 4.13 -11.33
CA ALA A 153 2.39 5.05 -11.86
C ALA A 153 2.75 4.77 -13.33
N LEU A 154 2.41 3.60 -13.88
CA LEU A 154 2.69 3.23 -15.27
C LEU A 154 1.61 3.68 -16.27
N LYS A 155 0.61 4.45 -15.83
CA LYS A 155 -0.26 5.22 -16.74
C LYS A 155 0.51 6.43 -17.27
N ARG A 156 0.88 6.40 -18.55
CA ARG A 156 1.79 7.38 -19.16
C ARG A 156 1.17 8.08 -20.36
N ASN A 157 1.43 9.38 -20.47
CA ASN A 157 1.21 10.16 -21.68
C ASN A 157 2.30 9.86 -22.72
N ALA A 158 2.09 10.27 -23.97
CA ALA A 158 3.06 10.09 -25.05
C ALA A 158 4.41 10.79 -24.79
N ASP A 159 4.44 11.81 -23.94
CA ASP A 159 5.65 12.54 -23.53
C ASP A 159 6.36 11.91 -22.32
N GLY A 160 5.85 10.79 -21.78
CA GLY A 160 6.40 10.09 -20.62
C GLY A 160 5.94 10.63 -19.25
N SER A 161 5.20 11.74 -19.21
CA SER A 161 4.58 12.21 -17.96
C SER A 161 3.50 11.25 -17.47
N TRP A 162 3.28 11.22 -16.15
CA TRP A 162 2.16 10.45 -15.59
C TRP A 162 0.82 10.97 -16.10
N ASN A 163 -0.06 10.06 -16.51
CA ASN A 163 -1.42 10.36 -16.93
C ASN A 163 -2.37 10.21 -15.71
N PRO A 164 -2.92 11.32 -15.18
CA PRO A 164 -3.76 11.30 -13.98
C PRO A 164 -5.22 10.94 -14.26
N ASP A 165 -5.66 10.73 -15.50
CA ASP A 165 -7.09 10.67 -15.84
C ASP A 165 -7.81 9.51 -15.17
N ASN A 166 -7.17 8.33 -15.11
CA ASN A 166 -7.77 7.18 -14.42
C ASN A 166 -7.87 7.40 -12.91
N ALA A 167 -6.85 8.04 -12.30
CA ALA A 167 -6.90 8.43 -10.90
C ALA A 167 -7.99 9.49 -10.66
N ARG A 168 -8.08 10.53 -11.50
CA ARG A 168 -9.10 11.57 -11.40
C ARG A 168 -10.51 11.00 -11.45
N GLN A 169 -10.77 10.06 -12.36
CA GLN A 169 -12.05 9.36 -12.45
C GLN A 169 -12.39 8.63 -11.15
N LEU A 170 -11.44 7.90 -10.57
CA LEU A 170 -11.61 7.22 -9.29
C LEU A 170 -11.88 8.20 -8.13
N LEU A 171 -11.14 9.30 -8.08
CA LEU A 171 -11.28 10.31 -7.03
C LEU A 171 -12.65 11.01 -7.11
N GLN A 172 -13.11 11.35 -8.32
CA GLN A 172 -14.44 11.89 -8.54
C GLN A 172 -15.52 10.90 -8.09
N PHE A 173 -15.41 9.64 -8.51
CA PHE A 173 -16.34 8.60 -8.11
C PHE A 173 -16.41 8.41 -6.59
N SER A 174 -15.24 8.49 -5.94
CA SER A 174 -15.10 8.38 -4.49
C SER A 174 -15.71 9.60 -3.79
N ALA A 175 -15.49 10.80 -4.32
CA ALA A 175 -16.11 12.03 -3.84
C ALA A 175 -17.64 12.01 -3.91
N ASP A 176 -18.20 11.55 -5.02
CA ASP A 176 -19.65 11.46 -5.19
C ASP A 176 -20.31 10.51 -4.17
N ARG A 177 -19.54 9.61 -3.55
CA ARG A 177 -19.98 8.66 -2.52
C ARG A 177 -19.44 8.99 -1.11
N ASN A 178 -18.83 10.16 -0.94
CA ASN A 178 -18.18 10.61 0.28
C ASN A 178 -17.09 9.65 0.81
N TYR A 179 -16.48 8.85 -0.05
CA TYR A 179 -15.38 7.95 0.33
C TYR A 179 -14.11 8.76 0.61
N THR A 180 -13.65 8.69 1.86
CA THR A 180 -12.40 9.31 2.28
C THR A 180 -11.27 8.31 2.14
N ILE A 181 -10.18 8.75 1.53
CA ILE A 181 -8.91 8.04 1.43
C ILE A 181 -7.94 8.84 2.28
N ALA A 182 -7.32 8.20 3.26
CA ALA A 182 -6.44 8.85 4.22
C ALA A 182 -5.06 9.12 3.63
N GLY A 183 -4.56 8.23 2.77
CA GLY A 183 -3.25 8.32 2.18
C GLY A 183 -3.19 7.89 0.72
N PHE A 184 -2.25 8.45 -0.04
CA PHE A 184 -1.99 8.09 -1.43
C PHE A 184 -0.52 7.76 -1.65
N GLU A 185 -0.28 6.73 -2.45
CA GLU A 185 1.01 6.35 -3.03
C GLU A 185 0.90 6.45 -4.56
N LEU A 186 2.04 6.58 -5.23
CA LEU A 186 2.13 6.57 -6.69
C LEU A 186 3.20 5.57 -7.12
N GLY A 187 2.76 4.34 -7.36
CA GLY A 187 3.59 3.23 -7.75
C GLY A 187 4.28 2.54 -6.58
N ASN A 188 4.72 1.31 -6.84
CA ASN A 188 5.35 0.42 -5.88
C ASN A 188 6.67 -0.11 -6.44
N GLU A 189 7.77 0.11 -5.71
CA GLU A 189 9.10 -0.45 -6.00
C GLU A 189 9.56 -0.12 -7.43
N TYR A 190 9.61 1.18 -7.76
CA TYR A 190 9.91 1.66 -9.11
C TYR A 190 11.24 1.14 -9.66
N GLU A 191 12.20 0.83 -8.79
CA GLU A 191 13.48 0.19 -9.12
C GLU A 191 13.31 -1.19 -9.77
N SER A 192 12.22 -1.89 -9.48
CA SER A 192 11.91 -3.21 -10.03
C SER A 192 11.13 -3.16 -11.34
N TYR A 193 10.76 -1.97 -11.85
CA TYR A 193 9.96 -1.85 -13.06
C TYR A 193 10.61 -2.48 -14.30
N GLN A 194 11.93 -2.47 -14.39
CA GLN A 194 12.61 -3.06 -15.55
C GLN A 194 12.45 -4.59 -15.59
N SER A 195 12.51 -5.25 -14.43
CA SER A 195 12.40 -6.71 -14.32
C SER A 195 10.94 -7.18 -14.35
N VAL A 196 10.01 -6.39 -13.81
CA VAL A 196 8.59 -6.76 -13.68
C VAL A 196 7.77 -6.31 -14.89
N PHE A 197 8.01 -5.10 -15.40
CA PHE A 197 7.16 -4.45 -16.41
C PHE A 197 7.88 -4.15 -17.74
N ASN A 198 9.17 -4.47 -17.86
CA ASN A 198 10.03 -4.10 -18.99
C ASN A 198 10.04 -2.60 -19.28
N THR A 199 9.99 -1.78 -18.24
CA THR A 199 9.99 -0.33 -18.36
C THR A 199 10.89 0.29 -17.29
N THR A 200 11.33 1.52 -17.51
CA THR A 200 12.12 2.26 -16.53
C THR A 200 11.45 3.59 -16.25
N LEU A 201 11.53 4.01 -14.99
CA LEU A 201 11.09 5.32 -14.55
C LEU A 201 12.23 5.95 -13.75
N SER A 202 12.65 7.14 -14.13
CA SER A 202 13.70 7.84 -13.40
C SER A 202 13.14 8.46 -12.11
N PRO A 203 13.94 8.56 -11.03
CA PRO A 203 13.52 9.23 -9.80
C PRO A 203 13.08 10.68 -10.02
N GLY A 204 13.77 11.38 -10.92
CA GLY A 204 13.43 12.75 -11.30
C GLY A 204 12.10 12.87 -12.04
N GLN A 205 11.71 11.85 -12.83
CA GLN A 205 10.38 11.81 -13.44
C GLN A 205 9.30 11.48 -12.41
N LEU A 206 9.53 10.46 -11.57
CA LEU A 206 8.59 10.10 -10.50
C LEU A 206 8.34 11.29 -9.54
N SER A 207 9.37 12.08 -9.24
CA SER A 207 9.22 13.31 -8.44
C SER A 207 8.28 14.34 -9.09
N LYS A 208 8.33 14.51 -10.42
CA LYS A 208 7.40 15.38 -11.16
C LYS A 208 5.99 14.79 -11.16
N ASP A 209 5.88 13.47 -11.26
CA ASP A 209 4.60 12.77 -11.22
C ASP A 209 3.93 12.93 -9.84
N MET A 210 4.70 12.91 -8.74
CA MET A 210 4.20 13.19 -7.38
C MET A 210 3.66 14.61 -7.22
N VAL A 211 4.27 15.61 -7.86
CA VAL A 211 3.73 16.98 -7.91
C VAL A 211 2.40 17.03 -8.68
N THR A 212 2.29 16.23 -9.74
CA THR A 212 1.05 16.08 -10.50
C THR A 212 -0.05 15.44 -9.64
N LEU A 213 0.28 14.39 -8.87
CA LEU A 213 -0.62 13.79 -7.89
C LEU A 213 -1.07 14.82 -6.83
N GLN A 214 -0.15 15.58 -6.25
CA GLN A 214 -0.50 16.62 -5.28
C GLN A 214 -1.46 17.66 -5.86
N SER A 215 -1.24 18.08 -7.11
CA SER A 215 -2.10 19.03 -7.81
C SER A 215 -3.49 18.44 -8.06
N LEU A 216 -3.57 17.16 -8.47
CA LEU A 216 -4.82 16.43 -8.64
C LEU A 216 -5.61 16.32 -7.32
N LEU A 217 -4.96 15.96 -6.21
CA LEU A 217 -5.64 15.86 -4.91
C LEU A 217 -6.21 17.20 -4.44
N ALA A 218 -5.55 18.32 -4.78
CA ALA A 218 -6.04 19.66 -4.48
C ALA A 218 -7.33 20.04 -5.25
N GLU A 219 -7.69 19.32 -6.32
CA GLU A 219 -8.97 19.48 -7.03
C GLU A 219 -10.16 19.01 -6.16
N PHE A 220 -9.92 18.19 -5.11
CA PHE A 220 -10.94 17.54 -4.29
C PHE A 220 -10.85 17.97 -2.81
N PRO A 221 -11.78 18.78 -2.29
CA PRO A 221 -11.72 19.29 -0.91
C PRO A 221 -11.61 18.23 0.19
N GLN A 222 -12.18 17.05 -0.03
CA GLN A 222 -12.14 15.93 0.91
C GLN A 222 -10.74 15.31 1.10
N TYR A 223 -9.80 15.60 0.20
CA TYR A 223 -8.42 15.09 0.27
C TYR A 223 -7.42 16.14 0.74
N TYR A 224 -7.85 17.30 1.23
CA TYR A 224 -6.95 18.32 1.78
C TYR A 224 -6.15 17.86 3.01
N SER A 225 -6.66 16.89 3.76
CA SER A 225 -5.97 16.27 4.88
C SER A 225 -5.31 14.94 4.53
N ALA A 226 -5.44 14.47 3.28
CA ALA A 226 -4.84 13.21 2.88
C ALA A 226 -3.32 13.39 2.78
N PHE A 227 -2.57 12.40 3.29
CA PHE A 227 -1.12 12.40 3.16
C PHE A 227 -0.70 11.68 1.87
N ILE A 228 0.49 12.02 1.38
CA ILE A 228 1.12 11.30 0.27
C ILE A 228 2.33 10.56 0.84
N VAL A 229 2.44 9.26 0.54
CA VAL A 229 3.59 8.40 0.88
C VAL A 229 4.29 7.99 -0.41
N GLY A 230 5.61 7.91 -0.38
CA GLY A 230 6.38 7.47 -1.54
C GLY A 230 7.87 7.76 -1.40
N PRO A 231 8.69 7.28 -2.35
CA PRO A 231 8.31 6.57 -3.58
C PRO A 231 8.16 5.04 -3.45
N GLU A 232 7.94 4.49 -2.23
CA GLU A 232 7.87 3.05 -1.94
C GLU A 232 9.00 2.26 -2.62
N SER A 233 10.19 2.27 -2.01
CA SER A 233 11.34 1.49 -2.50
C SER A 233 11.54 0.21 -1.68
N GLY A 234 11.82 -0.89 -2.36
CA GLY A 234 12.06 -2.22 -1.77
C GLY A 234 13.48 -2.36 -1.19
N ASP A 235 14.41 -1.49 -1.62
CA ASP A 235 15.72 -1.37 -1.03
C ASP A 235 15.95 0.02 -0.41
N GLY A 236 16.64 0.03 0.73
CA GLY A 236 17.02 1.26 1.43
C GLY A 236 18.26 1.93 0.82
N ASP A 237 18.60 1.65 -0.44
CA ASP A 237 19.82 2.15 -1.07
C ASP A 237 19.64 3.64 -1.46
N PRO A 238 20.40 4.56 -0.83
CA PRO A 238 20.33 5.98 -1.15
C PRO A 238 20.73 6.31 -2.60
N ALA A 239 21.42 5.40 -3.31
CA ALA A 239 21.83 5.58 -4.69
C ALA A 239 20.64 5.72 -5.64
N HIS A 240 19.52 5.06 -5.34
CA HIS A 240 18.30 5.15 -6.15
C HIS A 240 17.64 6.53 -6.11
N PHE A 241 18.00 7.40 -5.15
CA PHE A 241 17.43 8.75 -4.99
C PHE A 241 18.32 9.87 -5.55
N ARG A 242 19.48 9.55 -6.15
CA ARG A 242 20.39 10.54 -6.73
C ARG A 242 20.16 10.63 -8.24
N GLY A 243 19.23 11.49 -8.65
CA GLY A 243 18.95 11.81 -10.06
C GLY A 243 18.89 13.31 -10.30
#